data_AF-A0A084U422-F1
#
_entry.id   AF-A0A084U422-F1
#
_cell.length_a   1.000
_cell.length_b   1.000
_cell.length_c   1.000
_cell.angle_alpha   90.00
_cell.angle_beta   90.00
_cell.angle_gamma   90.00
#
_symmetry.space_group_name_H-M   'P 1'
#
loop_
_entity.id
_entity.type
_entity.pdbx_description
1 polymer ?
#
loop_
_entity_poly.entity_id
_entity_poly.type
_entity_poly.pdbx_seq_one_letter_code
_entity_poly.pdbx_strand_id
1 'polypeptide(L)'
;MKNKKTKWIKLLSIGGAVMAIGAVPVAMTACAKKSTSQTVTKVTPKIKSDITIVGKFSDLVSTTDGTTTDQLISQDLQKDLSKVVDNSEQLSGAKVTFNSNLTDEDKKFNDGKTEYSTWKTNASQNVVYYSSTSPQLTVKSTKDLNTQLTPTALSVIMKKAGFTSSENKDFKLNNENKIGVDKDMLHVSVTATDKGGKKASSTDVDLVIPTSDINFAPDKATVEISGANVNTKKQQVTFKYDVGIDSTVNFTKKTIDLDAGKNITNGTDVLEALGWKQAIVAGKQLSRNALMSTFVEKEGTGTNEINSEKMGNDIGVFNSKFTNFKVTETQSGSGLYDLTVSASPNEGYQWDDGTKDQKELTIATNVDINVKDAEVKSEMNQYNAQNGAWGITNAYTNDLPKKDLQELKNIIQTSKIYKLY
;
A
#
# COMPACT_ATOMS: atom_id res chain seq x y z
N MET A 1 67.58 -18.35 19.66
CA MET A 1 66.88 -17.46 20.63
C MET A 1 66.68 -16.11 19.96
N LYS A 2 65.54 -15.43 19.88
CA LYS A 2 64.14 -15.66 20.27
C LYS A 2 63.28 -14.76 19.36
N ASN A 3 62.30 -15.37 18.71
CA ASN A 3 60.94 -14.91 18.42
C ASN A 3 60.54 -13.47 18.83
N LYS A 4 60.03 -12.69 17.87
CA LYS A 4 58.94 -11.73 18.10
C LYS A 4 57.64 -12.27 17.48
N LYS A 5 56.70 -12.61 18.37
CA LYS A 5 55.31 -13.01 18.09
C LYS A 5 54.43 -11.77 18.03
N THR A 6 53.62 -11.64 16.99
CA THR A 6 52.35 -10.88 16.98
C THR A 6 51.43 -11.57 15.96
N LYS A 7 50.61 -12.53 16.36
CA LYS A 7 49.23 -12.42 16.84
C LYS A 7 48.16 -12.23 15.71
N TRP A 8 47.33 -13.27 15.60
CA TRP A 8 45.89 -13.32 15.25
C TRP A 8 45.44 -13.21 13.78
N ILE A 9 44.97 -14.34 13.23
CA ILE A 9 43.60 -14.44 12.69
C ILE A 9 43.03 -15.79 13.17
N LYS A 10 42.12 -15.74 14.16
CA LYS A 10 41.19 -16.84 14.40
C LYS A 10 40.12 -16.75 13.32
N LEU A 11 40.10 -17.75 12.46
CA LEU A 11 38.97 -18.09 11.61
C LEU A 11 37.78 -18.39 12.54
N LEU A 12 36.73 -17.57 12.50
CA LEU A 12 35.41 -17.95 12.98
C LEU A 12 34.54 -18.16 11.76
N SER A 13 34.22 -19.42 11.56
CA SER A 13 33.16 -19.98 10.73
C SER A 13 31.82 -19.27 10.96
N ILE A 14 31.19 -18.83 9.89
CA ILE A 14 29.74 -18.86 9.77
C ILE A 14 29.47 -19.75 8.56
N GLY A 15 28.98 -20.95 8.86
CA GLY A 15 28.60 -21.95 7.87
C GLY A 15 27.19 -21.67 7.32
N GLY A 16 26.97 -22.14 6.09
CA GLY A 16 25.66 -22.24 5.48
C GLY A 16 25.75 -22.62 4.00
N ALA A 17 25.63 -23.93 3.73
CA ALA A 17 25.48 -24.58 2.42
C ALA A 17 26.73 -24.70 1.50
N VAL A 18 27.53 -25.75 1.74
CA VAL A 18 28.40 -26.37 0.74
C VAL A 18 27.60 -27.52 0.11
N MET A 19 27.20 -27.38 -1.16
CA MET A 19 26.74 -28.54 -1.94
C MET A 19 27.95 -29.40 -2.28
N ALA A 20 27.92 -30.65 -1.82
CA ALA A 20 28.87 -31.68 -2.16
C ALA A 20 28.75 -32.02 -3.65
N ILE A 21 29.82 -31.77 -4.42
CA ILE A 21 30.01 -32.36 -5.74
C ILE A 21 31.21 -33.29 -5.62
N GLY A 22 30.97 -34.57 -5.94
CA GLY A 22 31.92 -35.67 -5.77
C GLY A 22 33.27 -35.41 -6.43
N ALA A 23 34.32 -35.68 -5.67
CA ALA A 23 35.69 -35.69 -6.18
C ALA A 23 35.90 -36.90 -7.09
N VAL A 24 36.17 -36.66 -8.37
CA VAL A 24 36.89 -37.60 -9.23
C VAL A 24 38.35 -37.12 -9.30
N PRO A 25 39.34 -37.93 -8.93
CA PRO A 25 40.74 -37.52 -9.02
C PRO A 25 41.18 -37.61 -10.49
N VAL A 26 41.16 -36.48 -11.20
CA VAL A 26 41.91 -36.36 -12.46
C VAL A 26 43.33 -35.96 -12.10
N ALA A 27 44.26 -36.90 -12.22
CA ALA A 27 45.69 -36.62 -12.20
C ALA A 27 46.02 -35.68 -13.38
N MET A 28 46.13 -34.38 -13.11
CA MET A 28 46.64 -33.43 -14.08
C MET A 28 48.17 -33.44 -14.01
N THR A 29 48.77 -34.08 -15.00
CA THR A 29 50.19 -33.98 -15.32
C THR A 29 50.56 -32.50 -15.44
N ALA A 30 51.55 -32.09 -14.64
CA ALA A 30 52.14 -30.77 -14.70
C ALA A 30 52.80 -30.55 -16.07
N CYS A 31 52.13 -29.82 -16.96
CA CYS A 31 52.80 -29.06 -18.00
C CYS A 31 52.80 -27.60 -17.56
N ALA A 32 53.94 -27.16 -17.04
CA ALA A 32 54.28 -25.75 -16.87
C ALA A 32 54.34 -25.06 -18.25
N LYS A 33 53.16 -24.73 -18.80
CA LYS A 33 53.05 -23.76 -19.88
C LYS A 33 53.22 -22.40 -19.23
N LYS A 34 54.33 -21.75 -19.55
CA LYS A 34 54.62 -20.34 -19.24
C LYS A 34 53.39 -19.53 -19.64
N SER A 35 52.56 -19.19 -18.64
CA SER A 35 51.35 -18.40 -18.84
C SER A 35 51.80 -17.04 -19.36
N THR A 36 51.66 -16.83 -20.67
CA THR A 36 51.56 -15.49 -21.23
C THR A 36 50.55 -14.75 -20.38
N SER A 37 50.99 -13.72 -19.65
CA SER A 37 50.11 -12.80 -18.95
C SER A 37 49.10 -12.28 -19.96
N GLN A 38 47.91 -12.87 -20.02
CA GLN A 38 46.79 -12.28 -20.72
C GLN A 38 46.53 -10.97 -20.00
N THR A 39 46.94 -9.86 -20.60
CA THR A 39 46.47 -8.53 -20.25
C THR A 39 44.97 -8.55 -20.45
N VAL A 40 44.24 -8.82 -19.38
CA VAL A 40 42.79 -8.68 -19.37
C VAL A 40 42.51 -7.20 -19.62
N THR A 41 41.98 -6.87 -20.78
CA THR A 41 41.55 -5.51 -21.10
C THR A 41 40.40 -5.16 -20.16
N LYS A 42 40.70 -4.36 -19.14
CA LYS A 42 39.70 -3.92 -18.17
C LYS A 42 38.81 -2.84 -18.76
N VAL A 43 37.51 -2.97 -18.54
CA VAL A 43 36.51 -1.98 -18.96
C VAL A 43 36.42 -0.88 -17.91
N THR A 44 36.40 0.38 -18.35
CA THR A 44 36.19 1.53 -17.45
C THR A 44 34.69 1.86 -17.38
N PRO A 45 34.08 1.88 -16.18
CA PRO A 45 32.68 2.25 -16.00
C PRO A 45 32.39 3.71 -16.38
N LYS A 46 31.28 3.94 -17.07
CA LYS A 46 30.69 5.25 -17.32
C LYS A 46 29.53 5.48 -16.35
N ILE A 47 29.86 5.82 -15.11
CA ILE A 47 28.88 6.12 -14.05
C ILE A 47 28.12 7.39 -14.41
N LYS A 48 26.78 7.35 -14.33
CA LYS A 48 25.91 8.50 -14.56
C LYS A 48 26.14 9.57 -13.49
N SER A 49 26.01 10.86 -13.86
CA SER A 49 26.09 11.95 -12.89
C SER A 49 24.86 12.04 -12.01
N ASP A 50 23.70 11.70 -12.58
CA ASP A 50 22.39 11.81 -11.96
C ASP A 50 21.70 10.45 -12.03
N ILE A 51 21.34 9.92 -10.87
CA ILE A 51 20.74 8.59 -10.71
C ILE A 51 19.44 8.76 -9.97
N THR A 52 18.33 8.49 -10.65
CA THR A 52 17.01 8.37 -10.05
C THR A 52 16.58 6.92 -10.14
N ILE A 53 16.24 6.32 -9.01
CA ILE A 53 15.65 4.98 -8.96
C ILE A 53 14.30 5.05 -8.28
N VAL A 54 13.43 4.12 -8.65
CA VAL A 54 12.12 3.93 -8.04
C VAL A 54 12.02 2.50 -7.55
N GLY A 55 11.41 2.32 -6.39
CA GLY A 55 11.24 1.01 -5.78
C GLY A 55 10.40 1.07 -4.52
N LYS A 56 10.41 -0.04 -3.78
CA LYS A 56 9.63 -0.19 -2.54
C LYS A 56 10.32 0.48 -1.35
N PHE A 57 9.55 0.89 -0.35
CA PHE A 57 10.13 1.40 0.89
C PHE A 57 11.05 0.38 1.59
N SER A 58 10.75 -0.92 1.49
CA SER A 58 11.59 -1.99 2.03
C SER A 58 12.96 -2.12 1.35
N ASP A 59 13.11 -1.61 0.13
CA ASP A 59 14.41 -1.55 -0.57
C ASP A 59 15.22 -0.30 -0.16
N LEU A 60 14.64 0.58 0.67
CA LEU A 60 15.29 1.76 1.23
C LEU A 60 15.60 1.58 2.73
N VAL A 61 14.70 0.93 3.47
CA VAL A 61 14.73 0.80 4.92
C VAL A 61 14.54 -0.64 5.35
N SER A 62 15.43 -1.13 6.23
CA SER A 62 15.26 -2.41 6.92
C SER A 62 14.57 -2.20 8.27
N THR A 63 13.51 -2.95 8.53
CA THR A 63 12.84 -3.02 9.85
C THR A 63 13.44 -4.11 10.75
N THR A 64 14.37 -4.93 10.22
CA THR A 64 15.14 -5.93 10.95
C THR A 64 16.60 -5.52 11.13
N ASP A 65 17.25 -5.96 12.21
CA ASP A 65 18.58 -5.47 12.58
C ASP A 65 19.67 -5.82 11.56
N GLY A 66 20.44 -4.82 11.16
CA GLY A 66 21.80 -4.97 10.62
C GLY A 66 22.06 -4.46 9.20
N THR A 67 21.01 -4.27 8.37
CA THR A 67 21.18 -3.79 7.00
C THR A 67 20.93 -2.29 6.91
N THR A 68 21.89 -1.54 6.38
CA THR A 68 21.78 -0.08 6.20
C THR A 68 21.11 0.28 4.87
N THR A 69 20.56 1.50 4.78
CA THR A 69 20.03 2.05 3.52
C THR A 69 21.05 1.99 2.38
N ASP A 70 22.33 2.27 2.67
CA ASP A 70 23.40 2.18 1.66
C ASP A 70 23.54 0.75 1.10
N GLN A 71 23.42 -0.26 1.96
CA GLN A 71 23.52 -1.66 1.55
C GLN A 71 22.31 -2.08 0.73
N LEU A 72 21.09 -1.67 1.11
CA LEU A 72 19.87 -1.97 0.35
C LEU A 72 19.89 -1.32 -1.05
N ILE A 73 20.26 -0.04 -1.13
CA ILE A 73 20.41 0.66 -2.43
C ILE A 73 21.51 -0.01 -3.27
N SER A 74 22.63 -0.40 -2.66
CA SER A 74 23.69 -1.13 -3.39
C SER A 74 23.15 -2.44 -3.98
N GLN A 75 22.33 -3.17 -3.23
CA GLN A 75 21.69 -4.40 -3.70
C GLN A 75 20.70 -4.13 -4.84
N ASP A 76 19.90 -3.06 -4.78
CA ASP A 76 19.00 -2.73 -5.88
C ASP A 76 19.76 -2.32 -7.15
N LEU A 77 20.76 -1.45 -7.05
CA LEU A 77 21.60 -1.06 -8.18
C LEU A 77 22.40 -2.23 -8.76
N GLN A 78 22.70 -3.24 -7.96
CA GLN A 78 23.39 -4.45 -8.41
C GLN A 78 22.51 -5.34 -9.29
N LYS A 79 21.18 -5.34 -9.09
CA LYS A 79 20.22 -6.12 -9.90
C LYS A 79 20.15 -5.59 -11.33
N ASP A 80 20.33 -4.29 -11.51
CA ASP A 80 20.29 -3.64 -12.82
C ASP A 80 21.33 -2.51 -12.91
N LEU A 81 22.51 -2.85 -13.44
CA LEU A 81 23.59 -1.89 -13.64
C LEU A 81 23.21 -0.76 -14.62
N SER A 82 22.23 -0.96 -15.51
CA SER A 82 21.81 0.07 -16.45
C SER A 82 21.22 1.30 -15.77
N LYS A 83 20.74 1.15 -14.52
CA LYS A 83 20.29 2.26 -13.67
C LYS A 83 21.44 3.22 -13.33
N VAL A 84 22.68 2.72 -13.24
CA VAL A 84 23.83 3.45 -12.67
C VAL A 84 24.96 3.75 -13.66
N VAL A 85 25.12 2.97 -14.72
CA VAL A 85 26.18 3.16 -15.72
C VAL A 85 25.64 3.09 -17.16
N ASP A 86 26.23 3.87 -18.07
CA ASP A 86 25.82 3.91 -19.49
C ASP A 86 26.34 2.72 -20.31
N ASN A 87 27.37 2.03 -19.82
CA ASN A 87 27.99 0.89 -20.49
C ASN A 87 27.80 -0.43 -19.71
N SER A 88 26.62 -0.63 -19.12
CA SER A 88 26.29 -1.79 -18.28
C SER A 88 26.56 -3.13 -18.96
N GLU A 89 26.23 -3.25 -20.25
CA GLU A 89 26.46 -4.45 -21.08
C GLU A 89 27.93 -4.89 -21.13
N GLN A 90 28.88 -3.97 -20.90
CA GLN A 90 30.32 -4.24 -20.93
C GLN A 90 30.89 -4.59 -19.53
N LEU A 91 30.06 -4.56 -18.49
CA LEU A 91 30.45 -4.67 -17.09
C LEU A 91 29.92 -5.95 -16.44
N SER A 92 29.92 -7.06 -17.18
CA SER A 92 29.50 -8.36 -16.66
C SER A 92 30.31 -8.74 -15.41
N GLY A 93 29.60 -9.07 -14.32
CA GLY A 93 30.19 -9.41 -13.02
C GLY A 93 30.75 -8.23 -12.23
N ALA A 94 30.46 -6.98 -12.62
CA ALA A 94 30.82 -5.82 -11.83
C ALA A 94 30.00 -5.73 -10.53
N LYS A 95 30.65 -5.24 -9.47
CA LYS A 95 30.06 -4.94 -8.17
C LYS A 95 29.76 -3.45 -8.05
N VAL A 96 28.56 -3.11 -7.62
CA VAL A 96 28.16 -1.75 -7.24
C VAL A 96 28.23 -1.57 -5.74
N THR A 97 28.79 -0.44 -5.31
CA THR A 97 28.68 0.04 -3.93
C THR A 97 28.13 1.46 -3.96
N PHE A 98 27.02 1.69 -3.29
CA PHE A 98 26.44 3.00 -3.04
C PHE A 98 26.82 3.48 -1.64
N ASN A 99 27.09 4.78 -1.51
CA ASN A 99 27.32 5.44 -0.23
C ASN A 99 26.60 6.78 -0.24
N SER A 100 25.59 6.93 0.62
CA SER A 100 24.86 8.19 0.85
C SER A 100 25.70 9.28 1.51
N ASN A 101 26.92 8.95 1.95
CA ASN A 101 27.83 9.80 2.73
C ASN A 101 27.21 10.40 4.00
N LEU A 102 26.10 9.82 4.47
CA LEU A 102 25.50 10.13 5.76
C LEU A 102 26.40 9.62 6.90
N THR A 103 26.20 10.14 8.10
CA THR A 103 26.85 9.57 9.30
C THR A 103 26.23 8.20 9.62
N ASP A 104 26.96 7.33 10.32
CA ASP A 104 26.42 6.01 10.71
C ASP A 104 25.15 6.13 11.57
N GLU A 105 24.99 7.24 12.29
CA GLU A 105 23.78 7.52 13.06
C GLU A 105 22.61 7.88 12.14
N ASP A 106 22.83 8.74 11.14
CA ASP A 106 21.79 9.12 10.18
C ASP A 106 21.40 7.98 9.22
N LYS A 107 22.24 6.93 9.12
CA LYS A 107 21.95 5.71 8.33
C LYS A 107 21.05 4.72 9.05
N LYS A 108 20.88 4.85 10.37
CA LYS A 108 19.97 4.00 11.13
C LYS A 108 18.55 4.51 10.91
N PHE A 109 17.66 3.59 10.59
CA PHE A 109 16.25 3.90 10.60
C PHE A 109 15.80 4.02 12.06
N ASN A 110 15.39 5.23 12.45
CA ASN A 110 14.60 5.52 13.65
C ASN A 110 15.27 5.19 15.02
N ASP A 111 15.63 6.24 15.76
CA ASP A 111 16.34 6.18 17.05
C ASP A 111 15.44 6.32 18.29
N GLY A 112 14.11 6.27 18.12
CA GLY A 112 13.15 6.32 19.23
C GLY A 112 13.39 5.19 20.26
N LYS A 113 12.93 5.39 21.49
CA LYS A 113 13.07 4.42 22.60
C LYS A 113 11.87 3.50 22.73
N THR A 114 10.66 4.03 22.48
CA THR A 114 9.42 3.28 22.66
C THR A 114 8.99 2.66 21.33
N GLU A 115 8.85 1.33 21.30
CA GLU A 115 8.43 0.58 20.10
C GLU A 115 7.03 0.96 19.61
N TYR A 116 6.83 0.87 18.29
CA TYR A 116 5.54 1.13 17.64
C TYR A 116 4.40 0.30 18.21
N SER A 117 4.64 -0.99 18.44
CA SER A 117 3.67 -1.90 19.05
C SER A 117 3.16 -1.42 20.42
N THR A 118 3.96 -0.64 21.13
CA THR A 118 3.67 -0.13 22.47
C THR A 118 2.94 1.21 22.41
N TRP A 119 3.44 2.20 21.67
CA TRP A 119 2.81 3.53 21.70
C TRP A 119 1.53 3.61 20.85
N LYS A 120 1.37 2.77 19.82
CA LYS A 120 0.18 2.79 18.95
C LYS A 120 -1.12 2.52 19.70
N THR A 121 -1.06 1.82 20.83
CA THR A 121 -2.26 1.55 21.65
C THR A 121 -2.83 2.85 22.23
N ASN A 122 -1.97 3.80 22.62
CA ASN A 122 -2.37 5.09 23.18
C ASN A 122 -2.99 6.01 22.12
N ALA A 123 -2.54 5.89 20.87
CA ALA A 123 -3.02 6.69 19.74
C ALA A 123 -4.15 6.01 18.94
N SER A 124 -4.57 4.79 19.32
CA SER A 124 -5.49 3.95 18.54
C SER A 124 -6.85 4.57 18.22
N GLN A 125 -7.30 5.53 19.04
CA GLN A 125 -8.56 6.26 18.83
C GLN A 125 -8.39 7.53 17.98
N ASN A 126 -7.14 7.93 17.68
CA ASN A 126 -6.79 9.17 16.98
C ASN A 126 -5.81 8.88 15.85
N VAL A 127 -6.24 8.04 14.90
CA VAL A 127 -5.48 7.73 13.69
C VAL A 127 -5.83 8.74 12.60
N VAL A 128 -4.83 9.34 11.98
CA VAL A 128 -4.95 10.41 11.01
C VAL A 128 -4.11 10.08 9.79
N TYR A 129 -4.75 9.98 8.62
CA TYR A 129 -4.06 9.66 7.38
C TYR A 129 -3.54 10.92 6.70
N TYR A 130 -2.29 10.87 6.24
CA TYR A 130 -1.67 11.92 5.46
C TYR A 130 -2.48 12.13 4.18
N SER A 131 -2.97 13.36 3.98
CA SER A 131 -3.82 13.65 2.82
C SER A 131 -3.02 13.48 1.53
N SER A 132 -3.62 12.86 0.51
CA SER A 132 -3.09 12.77 -0.86
C SER A 132 -2.87 14.14 -1.54
N THR A 133 -3.38 15.22 -0.96
CA THR A 133 -3.16 16.62 -1.39
C THR A 133 -1.99 17.30 -0.66
N SER A 134 -1.35 16.58 0.24
CA SER A 134 -0.12 17.02 0.89
C SER A 134 1.07 16.78 -0.05
N PRO A 135 2.12 17.61 0.02
CA PRO A 135 3.31 17.39 -0.78
C PRO A 135 4.07 16.16 -0.29
N GLN A 136 4.72 15.44 -1.21
CA GLN A 136 5.68 14.41 -0.84
C GLN A 136 6.81 14.99 0.02
N LEU A 137 7.31 14.18 0.96
CA LEU A 137 8.40 14.48 1.85
C LEU A 137 9.71 13.96 1.25
N THR A 138 10.57 14.87 0.81
CA THR A 138 11.92 14.50 0.35
C THR A 138 12.89 14.57 1.51
N VAL A 139 13.42 13.43 1.94
CA VAL A 139 14.21 13.29 3.16
C VAL A 139 15.63 12.82 2.88
N LYS A 140 16.55 13.22 3.74
CA LYS A 140 17.95 12.77 3.70
C LYS A 140 18.21 11.58 4.62
N SER A 141 17.37 11.42 5.64
CA SER A 141 17.43 10.37 6.66
C SER A 141 16.13 10.36 7.46
N THR A 142 15.95 9.38 8.33
CA THR A 142 14.83 9.39 9.28
C THR A 142 14.89 10.56 10.26
N LYS A 143 16.11 10.98 10.63
CA LYS A 143 16.30 12.19 11.44
C LYS A 143 15.87 13.44 10.69
N ASP A 144 16.19 13.55 9.41
CA ASP A 144 15.76 14.66 8.56
C ASP A 144 14.22 14.73 8.47
N LEU A 145 13.54 13.59 8.30
CA LEU A 145 12.08 13.49 8.40
C LEU A 145 11.55 14.11 9.70
N ASN A 146 12.11 13.73 10.85
CA ASN A 146 11.73 14.28 12.16
C ASN A 146 11.91 15.81 12.21
N THR A 147 12.95 16.35 11.58
CA THR A 147 13.18 17.80 11.54
C THR A 147 12.24 18.54 10.58
N GLN A 148 11.77 17.88 9.52
CA GLN A 148 10.78 18.46 8.59
C GLN A 148 9.38 18.52 9.23
N LEU A 149 9.07 17.62 10.16
CA LEU A 149 7.81 17.58 10.92
C LEU A 149 7.79 18.60 12.08
N THR A 150 8.05 19.87 11.75
CA THR A 150 7.97 20.99 12.70
C THR A 150 6.53 21.23 13.18
N PRO A 151 6.30 21.92 14.31
CA PRO A 151 4.95 22.27 14.75
C PRO A 151 4.11 23.01 13.69
N THR A 152 4.75 23.86 12.89
CA THR A 152 4.08 24.57 11.79
C THR A 152 3.70 23.61 10.66
N ALA A 153 4.61 22.74 10.24
CA ALA A 153 4.34 21.74 9.22
C ALA A 153 3.23 20.77 9.66
N LEU A 154 3.32 20.25 10.89
CA LEU A 154 2.31 19.37 11.48
C LEU A 154 0.93 20.02 11.54
N SER A 155 0.85 21.31 11.89
CA SER A 155 -0.43 22.03 11.88
C SER A 155 -1.08 22.07 10.48
N VAL A 156 -0.27 22.25 9.43
CA VAL A 156 -0.75 22.21 8.03
C VAL A 156 -1.17 20.80 7.63
N ILE A 157 -0.36 19.80 7.96
CA ILE A 157 -0.62 18.39 7.66
C ILE A 157 -1.92 17.94 8.33
N MET A 158 -2.07 18.17 9.63
CA MET A 158 -3.24 17.76 10.41
C MET A 158 -4.52 18.44 9.92
N LYS A 159 -4.44 19.71 9.53
CA LYS A 159 -5.56 20.42 8.91
C LYS A 159 -5.97 19.79 7.57
N LYS A 160 -5.00 19.47 6.70
CA LYS A 160 -5.27 18.83 5.40
C LYS A 160 -5.82 17.41 5.55
N ALA A 161 -5.33 16.69 6.55
CA ALA A 161 -5.80 15.37 6.92
C ALA A 161 -7.18 15.37 7.60
N GLY A 162 -7.81 16.54 7.78
CA GLY A 162 -9.16 16.64 8.34
C GLY A 162 -9.24 16.41 9.85
N PHE A 163 -8.14 16.61 10.60
CA PHE A 163 -8.17 16.48 12.06
C PHE A 163 -9.18 17.47 12.67
N THR A 164 -10.11 16.93 13.47
CA THR A 164 -11.20 17.70 14.07
C THR A 164 -10.67 18.84 14.94
N SER A 165 -11.18 20.06 14.71
CA SER A 165 -10.81 21.27 15.44
C SER A 165 -9.30 21.58 15.44
N SER A 166 -8.58 21.17 14.38
CA SER A 166 -7.13 21.35 14.24
C SER A 166 -6.65 22.78 14.48
N GLU A 167 -7.44 23.79 14.16
CA GLU A 167 -7.14 25.20 14.35
C GLU A 167 -6.94 25.59 15.83
N ASN A 168 -7.58 24.86 16.75
CA ASN A 168 -7.55 25.08 18.19
C ASN A 168 -6.49 24.23 18.90
N LYS A 169 -5.67 23.49 18.15
CA LYS A 169 -4.64 22.60 18.68
C LYS A 169 -3.24 23.05 18.28
N ASP A 170 -2.29 22.80 19.16
CA ASP A 170 -0.85 22.80 18.89
C ASP A 170 -0.39 21.36 18.71
N PHE A 171 0.37 21.10 17.65
CA PHE A 171 0.89 19.78 17.31
C PHE A 171 2.40 19.71 17.48
N LYS A 172 2.88 18.61 18.05
CA LYS A 172 4.31 18.37 18.27
C LYS A 172 4.65 16.91 17.98
N LEU A 173 5.74 16.67 17.27
CA LEU A 173 6.32 15.34 17.13
C LEU A 173 6.74 14.79 18.49
N ASN A 174 6.37 13.55 18.79
CA ASN A 174 6.91 12.80 19.92
C ASN A 174 8.09 11.95 19.45
N ASN A 175 9.28 12.52 19.53
CA ASN A 175 10.53 11.89 19.08
C ASN A 175 11.09 10.84 20.06
N GLU A 176 10.43 10.60 21.20
CA GLU A 176 10.77 9.46 22.08
C GLU A 176 10.22 8.14 21.54
N ASN A 177 9.17 8.22 20.69
CA ASN A 177 8.51 7.09 20.09
C ASN A 177 9.17 6.72 18.76
N LYS A 178 9.35 5.43 18.53
CA LYS A 178 9.83 4.90 17.26
C LYS A 178 8.78 5.10 16.17
N ILE A 179 9.18 5.59 15.00
CA ILE A 179 8.39 5.48 13.76
C ILE A 179 8.06 4.00 13.50
N GLY A 180 6.77 3.70 13.34
CA GLY A 180 6.28 2.39 12.94
C GLY A 180 6.28 2.22 11.43
N VAL A 181 6.47 0.99 10.96
CA VAL A 181 6.22 0.60 9.56
C VAL A 181 5.22 -0.54 9.59
N ASP A 182 4.03 -0.33 9.04
CA ASP A 182 2.99 -1.36 8.93
C ASP A 182 2.24 -1.18 7.61
N LYS A 183 2.01 -2.27 6.87
CA LYS A 183 1.25 -2.27 5.60
C LYS A 183 1.65 -1.16 4.61
N ASP A 184 2.96 -0.96 4.43
CA ASP A 184 3.52 0.10 3.57
C ASP A 184 3.12 1.54 3.97
N MET A 185 2.92 1.75 5.28
CA MET A 185 2.68 3.05 5.89
C MET A 185 3.68 3.33 7.00
N LEU A 186 4.07 4.59 7.12
CA LEU A 186 4.85 5.13 8.22
C LEU A 186 3.91 5.67 9.29
N HIS A 187 4.08 5.20 10.52
CA HIS A 187 3.33 5.64 11.68
C HIS A 187 4.20 6.58 12.52
N VAL A 188 3.80 7.85 12.58
CA VAL A 188 4.54 8.89 13.27
C VAL A 188 3.74 9.40 14.47
N SER A 189 4.35 9.33 15.66
CA SER A 189 3.69 9.76 16.89
C SER A 189 3.67 11.28 17.02
N VAL A 190 2.48 11.86 17.11
CA VAL A 190 2.26 13.30 17.28
C VAL A 190 1.39 13.54 18.50
N THR A 191 1.73 14.56 19.29
CA THR A 191 0.90 15.01 20.41
C THR A 191 0.13 16.26 19.99
N ALA A 192 -1.18 16.24 20.20
CA ALA A 192 -2.07 17.39 20.02
C ALA A 192 -2.45 17.98 21.39
N THR A 193 -2.32 19.30 21.54
CA THR A 193 -2.57 20.02 22.81
C THR A 193 -3.52 21.19 22.56
N ASP A 194 -4.49 21.42 23.44
CA ASP A 194 -5.40 22.58 23.30
C ASP A 194 -4.68 23.93 23.46
N LYS A 195 -4.97 24.87 22.55
CA LYS A 195 -4.53 26.26 22.67
C LYS A 195 -5.30 26.94 23.80
N GLY A 196 -4.59 27.53 24.76
CA GLY A 196 -5.19 28.39 25.78
C GLY A 196 -5.38 27.77 27.17
N GLY A 197 -4.28 27.58 27.89
CA GLY A 197 -4.14 27.91 29.33
C GLY A 197 -4.86 27.08 30.41
N LYS A 198 -5.89 26.28 30.11
CA LYS A 198 -6.44 25.33 31.10
C LYS A 198 -5.78 23.98 30.86
N LYS A 199 -5.09 23.47 31.89
CA LYS A 199 -4.30 22.20 31.93
C LYS A 199 -4.62 21.30 30.73
N ALA A 200 -3.89 21.53 29.64
CA ALA A 200 -4.25 21.00 28.35
C ALA A 200 -4.07 19.48 28.38
N SER A 201 -5.14 18.72 28.18
CA SER A 201 -5.04 17.28 28.01
C SER A 201 -4.37 17.02 26.66
N SER A 202 -3.15 16.49 26.70
CA SER A 202 -2.47 16.01 25.51
C SER A 202 -3.21 14.80 24.95
N THR A 203 -3.42 14.80 23.64
CA THR A 203 -3.95 13.66 22.90
C THR A 203 -2.84 13.07 22.05
N ASP A 204 -2.58 11.77 22.19
CA ASP A 204 -1.68 11.06 21.30
C ASP A 204 -2.39 10.76 19.99
N VAL A 205 -1.72 11.07 18.89
CA VAL A 205 -2.20 10.96 17.52
C VAL A 205 -1.21 10.09 16.73
N ASP A 206 -1.75 9.15 15.96
CA ASP A 206 -0.99 8.36 14.99
C ASP A 206 -1.14 9.02 13.62
N LEU A 207 -0.10 9.73 13.18
CA LEU A 207 -0.03 10.28 11.83
C LEU A 207 0.49 9.18 10.90
N VAL A 208 -0.40 8.69 10.04
CA VAL A 208 -0.14 7.61 9.09
C VAL A 208 0.22 8.22 7.74
N ILE A 209 1.48 8.09 7.34
CA ILE A 209 2.01 8.62 6.08
C ILE A 209 2.24 7.43 5.13
N PRO A 210 1.59 7.37 3.96
CA PRO A 210 1.92 6.37 2.95
C PRO A 210 3.41 6.43 2.62
N THR A 211 4.08 5.28 2.50
CA THR A 211 5.52 5.31 2.18
C THR A 211 5.82 5.92 0.81
N SER A 212 4.87 5.85 -0.14
CA SER A 212 4.94 6.51 -1.45
C SER A 212 4.93 8.05 -1.39
N ASP A 213 4.61 8.64 -0.23
CA ASP A 213 4.82 10.07 0.03
C ASP A 213 6.28 10.39 0.39
N ILE A 214 7.17 9.40 0.50
CA ILE A 214 8.57 9.58 0.89
C ILE A 214 9.48 9.48 -0.34
N ASN A 215 10.32 10.49 -0.54
CA ASN A 215 11.45 10.43 -1.46
C ASN A 215 12.75 10.52 -0.66
N PHE A 216 13.78 9.76 -1.02
CA PHE A 216 15.09 9.84 -0.39
C PHE A 216 16.11 10.51 -1.32
N ALA A 217 16.71 11.61 -0.86
CA ALA A 217 17.67 12.39 -1.62
C ALA A 217 18.78 12.92 -0.70
N PRO A 218 19.88 12.18 -0.50
CA PRO A 218 21.00 12.65 0.30
C PRO A 218 21.74 13.80 -0.41
N ASP A 219 22.29 14.75 0.34
CA ASP A 219 23.00 15.90 -0.23
C ASP A 219 24.21 15.53 -1.10
N LYS A 220 24.84 14.39 -0.79
CA LYS A 220 26.01 13.89 -1.51
C LYS A 220 25.98 12.38 -1.55
N ALA A 221 25.85 11.78 -2.72
CA ALA A 221 26.03 10.35 -2.88
C ALA A 221 27.31 10.02 -3.63
N THR A 222 27.84 8.83 -3.41
CA THR A 222 28.97 8.31 -4.16
C THR A 222 28.70 6.88 -4.58
N VAL A 223 28.97 6.59 -5.84
CA VAL A 223 28.90 5.25 -6.41
C VAL A 223 30.30 4.78 -6.74
N GLU A 224 30.58 3.53 -6.40
CA GLU A 224 31.77 2.81 -6.82
C GLU A 224 31.38 1.57 -7.63
N ILE A 225 32.00 1.41 -8.79
CA ILE A 225 31.88 0.20 -9.62
C ILE A 225 33.25 -0.49 -9.63
N SER A 226 33.29 -1.77 -9.29
CA SER A 226 34.52 -2.57 -9.17
C SER A 226 34.34 -3.98 -9.72
N GLY A 227 35.42 -4.74 -9.93
CA GLY A 227 35.33 -6.12 -10.42
C GLY A 227 36.65 -6.63 -11.01
N ALA A 228 36.74 -7.93 -11.28
CA ALA A 228 37.97 -8.55 -11.81
C ALA A 228 38.37 -7.96 -13.18
N ASN A 229 37.39 -7.73 -14.05
CA ASN A 229 37.58 -7.24 -15.43
C ASN A 229 37.22 -5.75 -15.59
N VAL A 230 37.17 -5.02 -14.47
CA VAL A 230 36.70 -3.63 -14.42
C VAL A 230 37.79 -2.74 -13.81
N ASN A 231 38.01 -1.57 -14.41
CA ASN A 231 38.78 -0.52 -13.76
C ASN A 231 37.92 0.11 -12.68
N THR A 232 38.25 -0.12 -11.41
CA THR A 232 37.50 0.44 -10.29
C THR A 232 37.38 1.95 -10.46
N LYS A 233 36.15 2.46 -10.47
CA LYS A 233 35.85 3.89 -10.58
C LYS A 233 34.89 4.28 -9.48
N LYS A 234 35.21 5.38 -8.82
CA LYS A 234 34.38 6.02 -7.79
C LYS A 234 34.01 7.42 -8.25
N GLN A 235 32.73 7.77 -8.16
CA GLN A 235 32.20 9.04 -8.66
C GLN A 235 31.12 9.57 -7.71
N GLN A 236 31.21 10.87 -7.39
CA GLN A 236 30.12 11.57 -6.71
C GLN A 236 28.97 11.79 -7.70
N VAL A 237 27.74 11.57 -7.23
CA VAL A 237 26.52 11.62 -8.05
C VAL A 237 25.42 12.40 -7.33
N THR A 238 24.51 12.99 -8.09
CA THR A 238 23.19 13.36 -7.61
C THR A 238 22.36 12.08 -7.54
N PHE A 239 21.81 11.77 -6.37
CA PHE A 239 21.02 10.56 -6.18
C PHE A 239 19.63 10.88 -5.64
N LYS A 240 18.62 10.25 -6.25
CA LYS A 240 17.24 10.30 -5.80
C LYS A 240 16.66 8.88 -5.81
N TYR A 241 15.95 8.55 -4.74
CA TYR A 241 15.14 7.35 -4.64
C TYR A 241 13.69 7.79 -4.42
N ASP A 242 12.81 7.49 -5.37
CA ASP A 242 11.38 7.77 -5.23
C ASP A 242 10.69 6.48 -4.78
N VAL A 243 10.02 6.52 -3.63
CA VAL A 243 9.26 5.35 -3.16
C VAL A 243 7.99 5.27 -3.99
N GLY A 244 7.85 4.19 -4.75
CA GLY A 244 6.66 3.94 -5.55
C GLY A 244 5.51 3.39 -4.70
N ILE A 245 4.31 3.44 -5.26
CA ILE A 245 3.11 2.85 -4.66
C ILE A 245 3.25 1.33 -4.66
N ASP A 246 3.14 0.68 -3.50
CA ASP A 246 2.97 -0.78 -3.43
C ASP A 246 1.55 -1.14 -3.87
N SER A 247 1.44 -2.03 -4.84
CA SER A 247 0.16 -2.51 -5.37
C SER A 247 -0.45 -3.64 -4.53
N THR A 248 0.22 -4.07 -3.46
CA THR A 248 -0.25 -5.10 -2.55
C THR A 248 -1.47 -4.64 -1.76
N VAL A 249 -2.58 -5.36 -1.88
CA VAL A 249 -3.82 -5.06 -1.14
C VAL A 249 -3.82 -5.74 0.24
N ASN A 250 -4.08 -4.95 1.28
CA ASN A 250 -4.12 -5.34 2.69
C ASN A 250 -5.55 -5.42 3.27
N PHE A 251 -6.54 -5.77 2.44
CA PHE A 251 -7.94 -5.87 2.83
C PHE A 251 -8.27 -7.26 3.42
N THR A 252 -8.91 -7.28 4.60
CA THR A 252 -9.11 -8.52 5.37
C THR A 252 -10.55 -8.95 5.55
N LYS A 253 -11.55 -8.12 5.19
CA LYS A 253 -12.96 -8.50 5.35
C LYS A 253 -13.30 -9.66 4.42
N LYS A 254 -13.97 -10.67 4.96
CA LYS A 254 -14.44 -11.86 4.24
C LYS A 254 -15.96 -11.97 4.14
N THR A 255 -16.67 -11.09 4.83
CA THR A 255 -18.14 -11.01 4.80
C THR A 255 -18.56 -9.56 4.59
N ILE A 256 -19.55 -9.35 3.73
CA ILE A 256 -20.17 -8.06 3.47
C ILE A 256 -21.68 -8.24 3.54
N ASP A 257 -22.35 -7.45 4.38
CA ASP A 257 -23.79 -7.46 4.49
C ASP A 257 -24.38 -6.27 3.73
N LEU A 258 -25.31 -6.55 2.83
CA LEU A 258 -26.11 -5.58 2.10
C LEU A 258 -27.48 -5.43 2.77
N ASP A 259 -28.02 -4.22 2.75
CA ASP A 259 -29.39 -3.99 3.22
C ASP A 259 -30.44 -4.61 2.28
N ALA A 260 -31.67 -4.76 2.78
CA ALA A 260 -32.75 -5.37 2.02
C ALA A 260 -33.03 -4.64 0.70
N GLY A 261 -33.23 -5.40 -0.38
CA GLY A 261 -33.51 -4.88 -1.72
C GLY A 261 -32.27 -4.47 -2.53
N LYS A 262 -31.05 -4.68 -1.98
CA LYS A 262 -29.78 -4.46 -2.67
C LYS A 262 -29.39 -5.67 -3.54
N ASN A 263 -28.59 -5.43 -4.58
CA ASN A 263 -28.12 -6.48 -5.48
C ASN A 263 -26.62 -6.72 -5.32
N ILE A 264 -26.22 -7.97 -5.09
CA ILE A 264 -24.82 -8.38 -4.93
C ILE A 264 -23.99 -8.12 -6.20
N THR A 265 -24.57 -8.35 -7.38
CA THR A 265 -23.86 -8.16 -8.66
C THR A 265 -23.74 -6.69 -9.08
N ASN A 266 -24.40 -5.79 -8.34
CA ASN A 266 -24.27 -4.35 -8.52
C ASN A 266 -23.09 -3.83 -7.68
N GLY A 267 -21.99 -3.49 -8.36
CA GLY A 267 -20.80 -2.93 -7.69
C GLY A 267 -21.09 -1.69 -6.84
N THR A 268 -22.11 -0.90 -7.21
CA THR A 268 -22.50 0.30 -6.45
C THR A 268 -23.07 -0.03 -5.07
N ASP A 269 -23.87 -1.09 -4.95
CA ASP A 269 -24.47 -1.50 -3.67
C ASP A 269 -23.40 -2.06 -2.72
N VAL A 270 -22.44 -2.80 -3.25
CA VAL A 270 -21.30 -3.30 -2.47
C VAL A 270 -20.36 -2.17 -2.04
N LEU A 271 -20.10 -1.18 -2.91
CA LEU A 271 -19.34 0.03 -2.54
C LEU A 271 -20.04 0.82 -1.43
N GLU A 272 -21.37 0.91 -1.45
CA GLU A 272 -22.15 1.57 -0.41
C GLU A 272 -22.02 0.85 0.93
N ALA A 273 -22.13 -0.48 0.95
CA ALA A 273 -21.96 -1.30 2.16
C ALA A 273 -20.53 -1.24 2.73
N LEU A 274 -19.52 -1.12 1.87
CA LEU A 274 -18.13 -0.89 2.27
C LEU A 274 -17.88 0.57 2.70
N GLY A 275 -18.82 1.47 2.42
CA GLY A 275 -18.70 2.91 2.65
C GLY A 275 -17.71 3.58 1.71
N TRP A 276 -17.36 2.95 0.59
CA TRP A 276 -16.43 3.45 -0.42
C TRP A 276 -17.13 4.20 -1.54
N LYS A 277 -18.46 4.23 -1.56
CA LYS A 277 -19.20 5.03 -2.53
C LYS A 277 -18.89 6.52 -2.36
N GLN A 278 -18.58 7.21 -3.44
CA GLN A 278 -18.38 8.66 -3.40
C GLN A 278 -19.69 9.37 -3.09
N ALA A 279 -19.72 10.18 -2.04
CA ALA A 279 -20.87 11.02 -1.73
C ALA A 279 -21.03 12.07 -2.84
N ILE A 280 -22.19 12.09 -3.50
CA ILE A 280 -22.55 13.17 -4.42
C ILE A 280 -22.79 14.42 -3.59
N VAL A 281 -21.83 15.35 -3.58
CA VAL A 281 -22.02 16.66 -2.97
C VAL A 281 -23.03 17.43 -3.83
N ALA A 282 -24.30 17.44 -3.40
CA ALA A 282 -25.35 18.24 -4.00
C ALA A 282 -25.01 19.74 -3.80
N GLY A 283 -24.21 20.33 -4.68
CA GLY A 283 -23.86 21.75 -4.55
C GLY A 283 -22.63 22.29 -5.27
N LYS A 284 -21.92 21.51 -6.11
CA LYS A 284 -20.88 22.08 -6.99
C LYS A 284 -21.23 21.87 -8.44
N GLN A 285 -21.49 23.00 -9.09
CA GLN A 285 -21.58 23.24 -10.53
C GLN A 285 -20.85 22.16 -11.35
N LEU A 286 -21.64 21.37 -12.06
CA LEU A 286 -21.18 20.38 -13.02
C LEU A 286 -20.23 21.07 -14.01
N SER A 287 -18.93 20.79 -13.93
CA SER A 287 -18.07 20.99 -15.09
C SER A 287 -18.58 20.04 -16.19
N ARG A 288 -18.55 20.48 -17.45
CA ARG A 288 -19.11 19.71 -18.58
C ARG A 288 -18.48 18.31 -18.81
N ASN A 289 -17.48 17.93 -18.00
CA ASN A 289 -16.89 16.59 -17.98
C ASN A 289 -17.46 15.67 -16.87
N ALA A 290 -18.37 16.16 -16.03
CA ALA A 290 -19.07 15.39 -15.00
C ALA A 290 -20.39 14.75 -15.48
N LEU A 291 -20.67 14.81 -16.79
CA LEU A 291 -21.74 14.04 -17.41
C LEU A 291 -21.17 12.71 -17.93
N MET A 292 -20.91 11.77 -17.02
CA MET A 292 -20.80 10.36 -17.39
C MET A 292 -21.66 9.51 -16.47
N SER A 293 -22.57 8.77 -17.11
CA SER A 293 -23.18 7.51 -16.66
C SER A 293 -24.39 7.56 -15.73
N THR A 294 -25.54 7.99 -16.25
CA THR A 294 -26.86 7.49 -15.81
C THR A 294 -27.30 6.25 -16.61
N PHE A 295 -26.35 5.45 -17.09
CA PHE A 295 -26.67 4.15 -17.66
C PHE A 295 -26.69 3.13 -16.54
N VAL A 296 -27.84 2.48 -16.38
CA VAL A 296 -28.02 1.28 -15.55
C VAL A 296 -26.88 0.32 -15.90
N GLU A 297 -25.92 0.17 -14.99
CA GLU A 297 -24.80 -0.74 -15.15
C GLU A 297 -25.35 -2.17 -15.24
N LYS A 298 -24.93 -2.89 -16.28
CA LYS A 298 -25.26 -4.32 -16.44
C LYS A 298 -24.43 -5.13 -15.46
N GLU A 299 -24.87 -6.34 -15.14
CA GLU A 299 -24.07 -7.31 -14.38
C GLU A 299 -22.65 -7.41 -14.98
N GLY A 300 -21.63 -7.28 -14.12
CA GLY A 300 -20.21 -7.37 -14.52
C GLY A 300 -19.58 -6.10 -15.12
N THR A 301 -20.32 -5.00 -15.30
CA THR A 301 -19.70 -3.70 -15.67
C THR A 301 -19.34 -2.92 -14.42
N GLY A 302 -18.08 -2.51 -14.28
CA GLY A 302 -17.62 -1.85 -13.05
C GLY A 302 -18.02 -0.38 -12.94
N THR A 303 -18.13 0.10 -11.70
CA THR A 303 -18.55 1.48 -11.37
C THR A 303 -17.36 2.40 -11.08
N ASN A 304 -17.55 3.71 -11.29
CA ASN A 304 -16.56 4.77 -11.02
C ASN A 304 -16.93 5.68 -9.84
N GLU A 305 -18.04 5.42 -9.13
CA GLU A 305 -18.47 6.23 -7.98
C GLU A 305 -17.66 5.90 -6.71
N ILE A 306 -16.33 5.99 -6.78
CA ILE A 306 -15.42 5.51 -5.73
C ILE A 306 -14.79 6.67 -4.98
N ASN A 307 -14.98 6.70 -3.66
CA ASN A 307 -14.19 7.51 -2.74
C ASN A 307 -12.79 6.89 -2.60
N SER A 308 -11.88 7.35 -3.46
CA SER A 308 -10.53 6.76 -3.55
C SER A 308 -9.71 6.90 -2.28
N GLU A 309 -9.93 7.96 -1.49
CA GLU A 309 -9.25 8.17 -0.22
C GLU A 309 -9.69 7.12 0.80
N LYS A 310 -11.00 6.92 0.96
CA LYS A 310 -11.51 5.92 1.91
C LYS A 310 -11.16 4.49 1.49
N MET A 311 -11.28 4.19 0.19
CA MET A 311 -10.89 2.89 -0.33
C MET A 311 -9.40 2.63 -0.12
N GLY A 312 -8.54 3.61 -0.45
CA GLY A 312 -7.09 3.49 -0.25
C GLY A 312 -6.71 3.22 1.20
N ASN A 313 -7.35 3.92 2.15
CA ASN A 313 -7.18 3.68 3.59
C ASN A 313 -7.54 2.24 3.99
N ASP A 314 -8.65 1.70 3.46
CA ASP A 314 -9.14 0.37 3.85
C ASP A 314 -8.36 -0.77 3.18
N ILE A 315 -7.89 -0.57 1.95
CA ILE A 315 -7.16 -1.60 1.18
C ILE A 315 -5.64 -1.46 1.28
N GLY A 316 -5.12 -0.38 1.86
CA GLY A 316 -3.69 -0.11 2.01
C GLY A 316 -2.98 0.28 0.72
N VAL A 317 -3.71 0.78 -0.28
CA VAL A 317 -3.12 1.28 -1.55
C VAL A 317 -3.43 2.77 -1.66
N PHE A 318 -2.41 3.59 -1.46
CA PHE A 318 -2.55 5.05 -1.37
C PHE A 318 -2.10 5.73 -2.66
N ASN A 319 -2.29 7.05 -2.72
CA ASN A 319 -1.85 7.92 -3.82
C ASN A 319 -2.28 7.44 -5.21
N SER A 320 -3.45 6.79 -5.24
CA SER A 320 -4.05 6.21 -6.44
C SER A 320 -5.48 6.69 -6.60
N LYS A 321 -5.91 6.83 -7.85
CA LYS A 321 -7.31 6.96 -8.24
C LYS A 321 -7.86 5.59 -8.57
N PHE A 322 -8.97 5.23 -7.94
CA PHE A 322 -9.68 3.98 -8.19
C PHE A 322 -10.85 4.18 -9.15
N THR A 323 -11.01 3.25 -10.07
CA THR A 323 -12.06 3.20 -11.10
C THR A 323 -12.49 1.76 -11.34
N ASN A 324 -13.62 1.57 -12.02
CA ASN A 324 -14.06 0.26 -12.53
C ASN A 324 -14.08 -0.84 -11.44
N PHE A 325 -14.73 -0.56 -10.30
CA PHE A 325 -14.91 -1.55 -9.24
C PHE A 325 -15.90 -2.63 -9.70
N LYS A 326 -15.51 -3.90 -9.59
CA LYS A 326 -16.28 -5.05 -10.04
C LYS A 326 -16.50 -6.05 -8.91
N VAL A 327 -17.66 -6.69 -8.96
CA VAL A 327 -18.03 -7.84 -8.14
C VAL A 327 -18.32 -8.98 -9.10
N THR A 328 -17.56 -10.06 -9.00
CA THR A 328 -17.71 -11.23 -9.88
C THR A 328 -17.90 -12.46 -9.03
N GLU A 329 -18.90 -13.29 -9.32
CA GLU A 329 -19.04 -14.57 -8.62
C GLU A 329 -17.84 -15.46 -8.96
N THR A 330 -17.15 -15.99 -7.94
CA THR A 330 -15.92 -16.77 -8.12
C THR A 330 -16.19 -18.03 -8.94
N GLN A 331 -17.35 -18.65 -8.71
CA GLN A 331 -17.88 -19.75 -9.50
C GLN A 331 -19.41 -19.68 -9.51
N SER A 332 -20.02 -19.95 -10.66
CA SER A 332 -21.47 -19.91 -10.81
C SER A 332 -22.19 -20.76 -9.75
N GLY A 333 -23.06 -20.11 -8.97
CA GLY A 333 -23.85 -20.74 -7.91
C GLY A 333 -23.08 -21.04 -6.62
N SER A 334 -21.88 -20.48 -6.44
CA SER A 334 -21.08 -20.66 -5.21
C SER A 334 -21.54 -19.76 -4.07
N GLY A 335 -22.16 -18.62 -4.37
CA GLY A 335 -22.45 -17.58 -3.38
C GLY A 335 -21.20 -16.84 -2.87
N LEU A 336 -20.04 -17.05 -3.48
CA LEU A 336 -18.79 -16.37 -3.15
C LEU A 336 -18.36 -15.44 -4.29
N TYR A 337 -17.76 -14.32 -3.93
CA TYR A 337 -17.45 -13.25 -4.87
C TYR A 337 -16.01 -12.75 -4.77
N ASP A 338 -15.45 -12.41 -5.91
CA ASP A 338 -14.19 -11.70 -6.05
C ASP A 338 -14.46 -10.21 -6.28
N LEU A 339 -13.69 -9.39 -5.56
CA LEU A 339 -13.75 -7.92 -5.64
C LEU A 339 -12.50 -7.43 -6.35
N THR A 340 -12.67 -6.72 -7.46
CA THR A 340 -11.55 -6.12 -8.20
C THR A 340 -11.79 -4.64 -8.47
N VAL A 341 -10.70 -3.90 -8.67
CA VAL A 341 -10.75 -2.47 -9.01
C VAL A 341 -9.58 -2.11 -9.90
N SER A 342 -9.76 -1.12 -10.75
CA SER A 342 -8.65 -0.49 -11.45
C SER A 342 -8.07 0.65 -10.63
N ALA A 343 -6.74 0.71 -10.53
CA ALA A 343 -6.01 1.76 -9.83
C ALA A 343 -5.03 2.44 -10.80
N SER A 344 -4.98 3.78 -10.78
CA SER A 344 -3.97 4.58 -11.50
C SER A 344 -3.25 5.49 -10.52
N PRO A 345 -1.91 5.60 -10.55
CA PRO A 345 -1.20 6.55 -9.72
C PRO A 345 -1.70 7.98 -9.91
N ASN A 346 -1.78 8.75 -8.83
CA ASN A 346 -2.03 10.18 -8.91
C ASN A 346 -0.86 10.91 -9.60
N GLU A 347 -1.11 12.13 -10.07
CA GLU A 347 -0.04 12.96 -10.64
C GLU A 347 1.11 13.14 -9.65
N GLY A 348 2.35 12.95 -10.13
CA GLY A 348 3.55 12.97 -9.29
C GLY A 348 3.94 11.61 -8.69
N TYR A 349 3.06 10.60 -8.75
CA TYR A 349 3.32 9.26 -8.25
C TYR A 349 3.51 8.25 -9.39
N GLN A 350 4.04 7.08 -9.02
CA GLN A 350 4.22 5.93 -9.88
C GLN A 350 4.26 4.66 -9.04
N TRP A 351 4.07 3.51 -9.67
CA TRP A 351 4.22 2.22 -9.01
C TRP A 351 5.67 1.97 -8.62
N ASP A 352 5.87 1.06 -7.67
CA ASP A 352 7.18 0.54 -7.24
C ASP A 352 8.05 -0.02 -8.38
N ASP A 353 7.46 -0.47 -9.48
CA ASP A 353 8.16 -0.89 -10.71
C ASP A 353 8.54 0.28 -11.65
N GLY A 354 8.17 1.51 -11.30
CA GLY A 354 8.44 2.72 -12.06
C GLY A 354 7.40 3.05 -13.13
N THR A 355 6.38 2.23 -13.33
CA THR A 355 5.33 2.47 -14.32
C THR A 355 4.28 3.46 -13.79
N LYS A 356 3.57 4.11 -14.72
CA LYS A 356 2.42 5.01 -14.42
C LYS A 356 1.10 4.45 -14.96
N ASP A 357 1.14 3.25 -15.50
CA ASP A 357 0.02 2.62 -16.16
C ASP A 357 -1.03 2.16 -15.15
N GLN A 358 -2.28 2.09 -15.58
CA GLN A 358 -3.36 1.56 -14.76
C GLN A 358 -3.13 0.07 -14.47
N LYS A 359 -3.31 -0.35 -13.22
CA LYS A 359 -3.27 -1.76 -12.78
C LYS A 359 -4.65 -2.21 -12.31
N GLU A 360 -5.02 -3.47 -12.57
CA GLU A 360 -6.17 -4.09 -11.94
C GLU A 360 -5.71 -4.77 -10.64
N LEU A 361 -6.35 -4.41 -9.52
CA LEU A 361 -6.06 -4.92 -8.20
C LEU A 361 -7.16 -5.87 -7.76
N THR A 362 -6.76 -7.01 -7.21
CA THR A 362 -7.69 -7.92 -6.52
C THR A 362 -7.78 -7.49 -5.06
N ILE A 363 -8.95 -7.00 -4.66
CA ILE A 363 -9.18 -6.50 -3.30
C ILE A 363 -9.38 -7.67 -2.34
N ALA A 364 -10.22 -8.62 -2.76
CA ALA A 364 -10.50 -9.83 -2.02
C ALA A 364 -11.02 -10.91 -2.95
N THR A 365 -10.73 -12.16 -2.57
CA THR A 365 -11.29 -13.35 -3.21
C THR A 365 -12.13 -14.13 -2.21
N ASN A 366 -13.11 -14.86 -2.73
CA ASN A 366 -14.02 -15.70 -1.95
C ASN A 366 -14.69 -14.95 -0.79
N VAL A 367 -15.23 -13.77 -1.08
CA VAL A 367 -16.00 -12.98 -0.11
C VAL A 367 -17.44 -13.47 -0.10
N ASP A 368 -17.96 -13.71 1.09
CA ASP A 368 -19.38 -13.97 1.30
C ASP A 368 -20.16 -12.65 1.33
N ILE A 369 -21.14 -12.49 0.44
CA ILE A 369 -21.96 -11.28 0.37
C ILE A 369 -23.42 -11.66 0.64
N ASN A 370 -23.93 -11.21 1.78
CA ASN A 370 -25.28 -11.51 2.24
C ASN A 370 -26.20 -10.32 1.98
N VAL A 371 -27.44 -10.57 1.56
CA VAL A 371 -28.49 -9.54 1.49
C VAL A 371 -29.45 -9.78 2.64
N LYS A 372 -29.63 -8.77 3.50
CA LYS A 372 -30.59 -8.85 4.61
C LYS A 372 -32.00 -9.07 4.06
N ASP A 373 -32.77 -9.90 4.76
CA ASP A 373 -34.19 -10.04 4.47
C ASP A 373 -34.91 -8.70 4.68
N ALA A 374 -35.91 -8.44 3.85
CA ALA A 374 -36.75 -7.26 4.02
C ALA A 374 -37.52 -7.37 5.35
N GLU A 375 -37.32 -6.40 6.25
CA GLU A 375 -38.15 -6.28 7.44
C GLU A 375 -39.58 -5.95 7.02
N VAL A 376 -40.51 -6.87 7.30
CA VAL A 376 -41.94 -6.58 7.21
C VAL A 376 -42.29 -5.63 8.36
N LYS A 377 -42.32 -4.32 8.07
CA LYS A 377 -42.78 -3.31 9.04
C LYS A 377 -44.18 -3.68 9.53
N SER A 378 -44.36 -3.65 10.85
CA SER A 378 -45.57 -4.05 11.57
C SER A 378 -46.85 -3.30 11.19
N GLU A 379 -46.76 -2.26 10.37
CA GLU A 379 -47.91 -1.60 9.75
C GLU A 379 -48.68 -2.56 8.81
N MET A 380 -48.00 -3.53 8.18
CA MET A 380 -48.67 -4.59 7.41
C MET A 380 -49.35 -5.64 8.33
N ASN A 381 -48.86 -5.79 9.56
CA ASN A 381 -49.54 -6.58 10.60
C ASN A 381 -50.76 -5.85 11.18
N GLN A 382 -50.84 -4.52 11.16
CA GLN A 382 -52.10 -3.83 11.46
C GLN A 382 -53.13 -3.99 10.34
N TYR A 383 -52.69 -4.06 9.07
CA TYR A 383 -53.61 -4.37 7.95
C TYR A 383 -54.15 -5.81 8.02
N ASN A 384 -53.32 -6.78 8.43
CA ASN A 384 -53.73 -8.17 8.65
C ASN A 384 -54.45 -8.42 10.00
N ALA A 385 -54.27 -7.54 10.99
CA ALA A 385 -54.98 -7.61 12.27
C ALA A 385 -56.32 -6.85 12.25
N GLN A 386 -56.49 -5.85 11.38
CA GLN A 386 -57.77 -5.17 11.16
C GLN A 386 -58.65 -5.88 10.12
N ASN A 387 -58.09 -6.71 9.25
CA ASN A 387 -58.85 -7.56 8.33
C ASN A 387 -58.44 -9.03 8.51
N GLY A 388 -59.21 -9.79 9.30
CA GLY A 388 -58.84 -11.14 9.73
C GLY A 388 -58.53 -12.10 8.58
N ALA A 389 -57.43 -12.86 8.72
CA ALA A 389 -56.93 -14.02 7.95
C ALA A 389 -56.82 -13.91 6.41
N TRP A 390 -57.62 -13.09 5.74
CA TRP A 390 -57.56 -12.70 4.34
C TRP A 390 -58.28 -11.36 4.30
N GLY A 391 -57.65 -10.30 3.82
CA GLY A 391 -58.26 -8.97 3.67
C GLY A 391 -59.42 -8.91 2.68
N ILE A 392 -60.46 -9.72 2.89
CA ILE A 392 -61.65 -9.89 2.07
C ILE A 392 -62.86 -9.93 3.02
N THR A 393 -63.05 -8.86 3.78
CA THR A 393 -64.35 -8.55 4.36
C THR A 393 -64.66 -7.11 4.01
N ASN A 394 -65.51 -6.95 2.98
CA ASN A 394 -66.23 -5.73 2.56
C ASN A 394 -65.66 -4.86 1.44
N ALA A 395 -65.06 -5.46 0.41
CA ALA A 395 -65.10 -4.88 -0.93
C ALA A 395 -65.17 -6.02 -1.96
N TYR A 396 -65.97 -5.84 -3.02
CA TYR A 396 -66.29 -6.82 -4.08
C TYR A 396 -67.47 -7.76 -3.81
N THR A 397 -68.66 -7.18 -3.72
CA THR A 397 -69.78 -7.72 -4.50
C THR A 397 -69.49 -7.42 -5.97
N ASN A 398 -68.83 -8.35 -6.66
CA ASN A 398 -68.99 -8.69 -8.08
C ASN A 398 -67.86 -9.64 -8.52
N ASP A 399 -68.26 -10.74 -9.16
CA ASP A 399 -67.44 -11.89 -9.57
C ASP A 399 -66.16 -11.52 -10.34
N LEU A 400 -65.00 -11.96 -9.85
CA LEU A 400 -63.77 -12.04 -10.65
C LEU A 400 -63.76 -13.36 -11.47
N PRO A 401 -63.41 -13.33 -12.76
CA PRO A 401 -63.36 -14.52 -13.59
C PRO A 401 -62.33 -15.54 -13.07
N LYS A 402 -62.71 -16.81 -12.98
CA LYS A 402 -61.90 -17.95 -12.48
C LYS A 402 -60.49 -18.11 -13.09
N LYS A 403 -60.17 -17.40 -14.17
CA LYS A 403 -58.88 -17.46 -14.87
C LYS A 403 -57.76 -16.78 -14.05
N ASP A 404 -58.06 -15.67 -13.40
CA ASP A 404 -57.05 -14.83 -12.72
C ASP A 404 -56.61 -15.45 -11.38
N LEU A 405 -57.49 -16.23 -10.75
CA LEU A 405 -57.20 -16.96 -9.52
C LEU A 405 -56.22 -18.13 -9.76
N GLN A 406 -56.24 -18.71 -10.95
CA GLN A 406 -55.35 -19.81 -11.32
C GLN A 406 -53.96 -19.29 -11.68
N GLU A 407 -53.88 -18.09 -12.26
CA GLU A 407 -52.62 -17.41 -12.61
C GLU A 407 -51.86 -16.95 -11.35
N LEU A 408 -52.57 -16.42 -10.35
CA LEU A 408 -52.01 -16.10 -9.03
C LEU A 408 -51.49 -17.33 -8.28
N LYS A 409 -52.21 -18.46 -8.33
CA LYS A 409 -51.76 -19.73 -7.75
C LYS A 409 -50.50 -20.26 -8.44
N ASN A 410 -50.42 -20.10 -9.76
CA ASN A 410 -49.24 -20.50 -10.52
C ASN A 410 -48.04 -19.61 -10.17
N ILE A 411 -48.20 -18.28 -10.06
CA ILE A 411 -47.13 -17.35 -9.66
C ILE A 411 -46.54 -17.74 -8.30
N ILE A 412 -47.40 -18.02 -7.32
CA ILE A 412 -47.00 -18.42 -5.95
C ILE A 412 -46.32 -19.81 -5.93
N GLN A 413 -46.75 -20.75 -6.78
CA GLN A 413 -46.09 -22.06 -6.90
C GLN A 413 -44.77 -22.02 -7.66
N THR A 414 -44.61 -21.11 -8.64
CA THR A 414 -43.36 -20.90 -9.37
C THR A 414 -42.32 -20.12 -8.58
N SER A 415 -42.71 -19.30 -7.62
CA SER A 415 -41.81 -18.69 -6.64
C SER A 415 -41.41 -19.70 -5.56
N LYS A 416 -40.67 -20.74 -5.96
CA LYS A 416 -39.87 -21.55 -5.03
C LYS A 416 -38.72 -20.69 -4.47
N ILE A 417 -39.04 -19.83 -3.51
CA ILE A 417 -38.05 -19.36 -2.56
C ILE A 417 -37.71 -20.56 -1.68
N TYR A 418 -36.43 -20.87 -1.62
CA TYR A 418 -35.87 -22.00 -0.90
C TYR A 418 -36.41 -22.08 0.53
N LYS A 419 -37.12 -23.16 0.83
CA LYS A 419 -37.21 -23.68 2.19
C LYS A 419 -35.80 -24.14 2.59
N LEU A 420 -35.21 -23.49 3.58
CA LEU A 420 -34.15 -24.07 4.39
C LEU A 420 -34.66 -24.21 5.82
N TYR A 421 -34.29 -25.37 6.39
CA TYR A 421 -34.40 -25.74 7.79
C TYR A 421 -33.52 -24.86 8.67
#